data_AF-A0A960BVN7-F1
#
_entry.id   AF-A0A960BVN7-F1
#
_cell.length_a   1.000
_cell.length_b   1.000
_cell.length_c   1.000
_cell.angle_alpha   90.00
_cell.angle_beta   90.00
_cell.angle_gamma   90.00
#
_symmetry.space_group_name_H-M   'P 1'
#
loop_
_entity.id
_entity.type
_entity.pdbx_description
1 polymer ?
#
loop_
_entity_poly.entity_id
_entity_poly.type
_entity_poly.pdbx_seq_one_letter_code
_entity_poly.pdbx_strand_id
1 'polypeptide(L)'
;GAHWGAGALVAIPHDPCPVDVLQAITDHLVGEGARQCGPCIFGLDAAREDLRAGREVADRVQGRGLCAHPTATIAAVRSGQALLADEITAHAHGHCTRKEAQ
;
A
#
# COMPACT_ATOMS: atom_id res chain seq x y z
N GLY A 1 -13.38 7.43 1.17
CA GLY A 1 -14.01 6.99 -0.09
C GLY A 1 -12.99 7.00 -1.21
N ALA A 2 -13.25 6.29 -2.31
CA ALA A 2 -12.36 6.25 -3.48
C ALA A 2 -12.51 7.51 -4.36
N HIS A 3 -11.50 7.78 -5.20
CA HIS A 3 -11.47 8.86 -6.18
C HIS A 3 -11.29 8.28 -7.59
N TRP A 4 -12.00 8.82 -8.58
CA TRP A 4 -12.06 8.24 -9.93
C TRP A 4 -10.79 8.38 -10.75
N GLY A 5 -9.91 9.34 -10.42
CA GLY A 5 -8.60 9.49 -11.06
C GLY A 5 -8.65 9.42 -12.59
N ALA A 6 -7.85 8.55 -13.18
CA ALA A 6 -7.78 8.35 -14.63
C ALA A 6 -8.93 7.48 -15.22
N GLY A 7 -9.94 7.12 -14.43
CA GLY A 7 -11.04 6.26 -14.87
C GLY A 7 -10.65 4.79 -15.07
N ALA A 8 -9.50 4.37 -14.53
CA ALA A 8 -9.03 2.99 -14.62
C ALA A 8 -9.61 2.14 -13.49
N LEU A 9 -10.21 1.00 -13.85
CA LEU A 9 -10.68 -0.02 -12.91
C LEU A 9 -9.88 -1.31 -13.14
N VAL A 10 -9.28 -1.82 -12.07
CA VAL A 10 -8.51 -3.06 -12.09
C VAL A 10 -9.21 -4.05 -11.16
N ALA A 11 -9.67 -5.17 -11.71
CA ALA A 11 -10.21 -6.27 -10.92
C ALA A 11 -9.06 -7.11 -10.37
N ILE A 12 -8.98 -7.26 -9.04
CA ILE A 12 -7.98 -8.09 -8.39
C ILE A 12 -8.59 -9.49 -8.20
N PRO A 13 -7.99 -10.56 -8.78
CA PRO A 13 -8.48 -11.92 -8.60
C PRO A 13 -8.29 -12.39 -7.15
N HIS A 14 -9.00 -13.44 -6.77
CA HIS A 14 -8.82 -14.06 -5.45
C HIS A 14 -7.48 -14.82 -5.32
N ASP A 15 -6.89 -15.22 -6.44
CA ASP A 15 -5.58 -15.86 -6.54
C ASP A 15 -4.76 -15.12 -7.62
N PRO A 16 -3.61 -14.49 -7.30
CA PRO A 16 -2.87 -14.52 -6.03
C PRO A 16 -3.58 -13.82 -4.86
N CYS A 17 -3.05 -14.02 -3.64
CA CYS A 17 -3.59 -13.39 -2.44
C CYS A 17 -3.65 -11.86 -2.61
N PRO A 18 -4.78 -11.18 -2.28
CA PRO A 18 -4.89 -9.73 -2.37
C PRO A 18 -3.83 -8.95 -1.59
N VAL A 19 -3.28 -9.52 -0.50
CA VAL A 19 -2.16 -8.92 0.24
C VAL A 19 -0.89 -8.91 -0.60
N ASP A 20 -0.60 -9.98 -1.33
CA ASP A 20 0.56 -10.03 -2.24
C ASP A 20 0.42 -8.97 -3.35
N VAL A 21 -0.80 -8.80 -3.88
CA VAL A 21 -1.09 -7.78 -4.89
C VAL A 21 -0.94 -6.35 -4.31
N LEU A 22 -1.44 -6.11 -3.10
CA LEU A 22 -1.28 -4.82 -2.42
C LEU A 22 0.20 -4.49 -2.17
N GLN A 23 1.00 -5.47 -1.74
CA GLN A 23 2.44 -5.29 -1.54
C GLN A 23 3.13 -4.97 -2.88
N ALA A 24 2.79 -5.67 -3.96
CA ALA A 24 3.34 -5.41 -5.29
C ALA A 24 2.99 -4.01 -5.81
N ILE A 25 1.73 -3.57 -5.65
CA ILE A 25 1.30 -2.20 -5.99
C ILE A 25 2.08 -1.18 -5.16
N THR A 26 2.24 -1.43 -3.86
CA THR A 26 2.99 -0.55 -2.95
C THR A 26 4.44 -0.42 -3.40
N ASP A 27 5.11 -1.54 -3.70
CA ASP A 27 6.49 -1.56 -4.17
C ASP A 27 6.66 -0.80 -5.49
N HIS A 28 5.73 -0.98 -6.42
CA HIS A 28 5.71 -0.25 -7.68
C HIS A 28 5.57 1.27 -7.44
N LEU A 29 4.57 1.71 -6.69
CA LEU A 29 4.34 3.14 -6.44
C LEU A 29 5.49 3.81 -5.68
N VAL A 30 6.14 3.09 -4.76
CA VAL A 30 7.35 3.60 -4.08
C VAL A 30 8.51 3.72 -5.07
N GLY A 31 8.67 2.74 -5.98
CA GLY A 31 9.69 2.74 -7.03
C GLY A 31 9.55 3.85 -8.06
N GLU A 32 8.32 4.21 -8.42
CA GLU A 32 8.01 5.29 -9.38
C GLU A 32 8.17 6.71 -8.79
N GLY A 33 8.54 6.82 -7.51
CA GLY A 33 8.81 8.11 -6.90
C GLY A 33 10.01 8.81 -7.53
N ALA A 34 9.87 10.09 -7.91
CA ALA A 34 10.99 10.89 -8.43
C ALA A 34 12.08 11.20 -7.38
N ARG A 35 11.82 10.91 -6.09
CA ARG A 35 12.76 11.07 -4.96
C ARG A 35 13.33 12.49 -4.80
N GLN A 36 12.55 13.52 -5.17
CA GLN A 36 12.94 14.93 -5.01
C GLN A 36 12.46 15.58 -3.71
N CYS A 37 11.62 14.89 -2.92
CA CYS A 37 11.09 15.42 -1.67
C CYS A 37 11.26 14.41 -0.52
N GLY A 38 11.39 14.93 0.71
CA GLY A 38 11.46 14.11 1.92
C GLY A 38 10.32 13.09 2.05
N PRO A 39 9.05 13.45 1.78
CA PRO A 39 7.94 12.49 1.79
C PRO A 39 8.07 11.34 0.79
N CYS A 40 8.66 11.59 -0.39
CA CYS A 40 8.89 10.55 -1.39
C CYS A 40 10.03 9.61 -1.00
N ILE A 41 11.11 10.16 -0.41
CA ILE A 41 12.26 9.36 0.02
C ILE A 41 11.91 8.60 1.31
N PHE A 42 11.56 9.31 2.37
CA PHE A 42 11.43 8.73 3.70
C PHE A 42 10.01 8.27 4.01
N GLY A 43 9.00 9.02 3.57
CA GLY A 43 7.60 8.73 3.89
C GLY A 43 7.09 7.46 3.22
N LEU A 44 7.37 7.31 1.93
CA LEU A 44 6.96 6.13 1.16
C LEU A 44 7.73 4.86 1.58
N ASP A 45 9.03 4.98 1.81
CA ASP A 45 9.84 3.85 2.29
C ASP A 45 9.37 3.37 3.67
N ALA A 46 9.02 4.28 4.58
CA ALA A 46 8.46 3.93 5.89
C ALA A 46 7.07 3.27 5.79
N ALA A 47 6.21 3.74 4.88
CA ALA A 47 4.88 3.17 4.70
C ALA A 47 4.91 1.73 4.14
N ARG A 48 5.84 1.46 3.22
CA ARG A 48 6.10 0.10 2.73
C ARG A 48 6.51 -0.83 3.88
N GLU A 49 7.38 -0.35 4.77
CA GLU A 49 7.85 -1.11 5.92
C GLU A 49 6.74 -1.34 6.96
N ASP A 50 5.93 -0.33 7.23
CA ASP A 50 4.76 -0.47 8.11
C ASP A 50 3.76 -1.51 7.57
N LEU A 51 3.46 -1.46 6.26
CA LEU A 51 2.57 -2.43 5.62
C LEU A 51 3.11 -3.86 5.74
N ARG A 52 4.40 -4.08 5.44
CA ARG A 52 5.03 -5.42 5.50
C ARG A 52 5.06 -5.99 6.92
N ALA A 53 5.23 -5.13 7.92
CA ALA A 53 5.22 -5.52 9.32
C ALA A 53 3.81 -5.59 9.92
N GLY A 54 2.75 -5.37 9.12
CA GLY A 54 1.37 -5.34 9.60
C GLY A 54 1.06 -4.22 10.60
N ARG A 55 1.87 -3.15 10.62
CA ARG A 55 1.65 -1.97 11.47
C ARG A 55 0.81 -0.94 10.75
N GLU A 56 0.05 -0.13 11.50
CA GLU A 56 -0.69 0.98 10.92
C GLU A 56 0.23 1.89 10.09
N VAL A 57 -0.15 2.12 8.84
CA VAL A 57 0.58 3.03 7.95
C VAL A 57 0.28 4.46 8.37
N ALA A 58 1.19 5.03 9.16
CA ALA A 58 1.08 6.41 9.62
C ALA A 58 1.25 7.41 8.47
N ASP A 59 0.45 8.47 8.53
CA ASP A 59 0.53 9.56 7.57
C ASP A 59 1.75 10.45 7.84
N ARG A 60 2.75 10.31 6.98
CA ARG A 60 3.99 11.10 7.01
C ARG A 60 4.09 12.06 5.81
N VAL A 61 3.05 12.13 4.97
CA VAL A 61 3.17 12.70 3.62
C VAL A 61 2.11 13.74 3.26
N GLN A 62 0.92 13.71 3.86
CA GLN A 62 -0.19 14.55 3.42
C GLN A 62 0.20 16.04 3.43
N GLY A 63 0.03 16.69 2.28
CA GLY A 63 0.32 18.12 2.09
C GLY A 63 1.80 18.50 2.14
N ARG A 64 2.74 17.55 2.18
CA ARG A 64 4.19 17.83 2.34
C ARG A 64 5.02 17.52 1.10
N GLY A 65 4.43 16.91 0.07
CA GLY A 65 5.14 16.51 -1.16
C GLY A 65 5.33 17.66 -2.14
N LEU A 66 6.37 17.59 -2.98
CA LEU A 66 6.53 18.49 -4.14
C LEU A 66 5.47 18.24 -5.22
N CYS A 67 4.90 17.04 -5.28
CA CYS A 67 3.79 16.67 -6.15
C CYS A 67 2.77 15.83 -5.38
N ALA A 68 1.67 15.45 -6.05
CA ALA A 68 0.61 14.65 -5.44
C ALA A 68 0.98 13.16 -5.24
N HIS A 69 2.04 12.66 -5.88
CA HIS A 69 2.44 11.25 -5.86
C HIS A 69 2.51 10.64 -4.44
N PRO A 70 3.32 11.18 -3.49
CA PRO A 70 3.43 10.54 -2.18
C PRO A 70 2.09 10.51 -1.43
N THR A 71 1.30 11.58 -1.55
CA THR A 71 -0.04 11.69 -0.96
C THR A 71 -1.01 10.64 -1.52
N ALA A 72 -1.02 10.46 -2.85
CA ALA A 72 -1.86 9.46 -3.52
C ALA A 72 -1.44 8.04 -3.14
N THR A 73 -0.13 7.75 -3.10
CA THR A 73 0.40 6.43 -2.72
C THR A 73 -0.01 6.06 -1.30
N ILE A 74 0.16 6.94 -0.31
CA ILE A 74 -0.26 6.64 1.08
C ILE A 74 -1.77 6.44 1.18
N ALA A 75 -2.57 7.21 0.45
CA ALA A 75 -4.02 7.02 0.45
C ALA A 75 -4.42 5.62 -0.09
N ALA A 76 -3.79 5.17 -1.18
CA ALA A 76 -4.02 3.83 -1.73
C ALA A 76 -3.59 2.72 -0.76
N VAL A 77 -2.39 2.84 -0.18
CA VAL A 77 -1.86 1.84 0.79
C VAL A 77 -2.75 1.74 2.02
N ARG A 78 -3.14 2.87 2.64
CA ARG A 78 -4.01 2.87 3.82
C ARG A 78 -5.39 2.31 3.52
N SER A 79 -5.94 2.58 2.34
CA SER A 79 -7.23 2.01 1.93
C SER A 79 -7.15 0.49 1.77
N GLY A 80 -6.09 -0.02 1.14
CA GLY A 80 -5.86 -1.46 1.01
C GLY A 80 -5.62 -2.12 2.37
N GLN A 81 -4.84 -1.48 3.25
CA GLN A 81 -4.58 -1.96 4.60
C GLN A 81 -5.87 -2.09 5.42
N ALA A 82 -6.74 -1.08 5.37
CA ALA A 82 -8.02 -1.13 6.08
C ALA A 82 -8.93 -2.26 5.59
N LEU A 83 -8.93 -2.53 4.28
CA LEU A 83 -9.73 -3.61 3.69
C LEU A 83 -9.19 -5.01 4.03
N LEU A 84 -7.86 -5.14 4.18
CA LEU A 84 -7.16 -6.42 4.32
C LEU A 84 -6.50 -6.59 5.70
N ALA A 85 -6.95 -5.86 6.72
CA ALA A 85 -6.25 -5.74 8.01
C ALA A 85 -5.94 -7.10 8.66
N ASP A 86 -6.92 -8.01 8.67
CA ASP A 86 -6.77 -9.34 9.28
C ASP A 86 -5.76 -10.20 8.50
N GLU A 87 -5.86 -10.21 7.17
CA GLU A 87 -4.94 -11.01 6.32
C GLU A 87 -3.53 -10.44 6.33
N ILE A 88 -3.36 -9.11 6.40
CA ILE A 88 -2.06 -8.46 6.57
C ILE A 88 -1.44 -8.86 7.91
N THR A 89 -2.23 -8.91 8.97
CA THR A 89 -1.77 -9.35 10.30
C THR A 89 -1.32 -10.82 10.26
N ALA A 90 -2.03 -11.69 9.54
CA ALA A 90 -1.61 -13.07 9.31
C ALA A 90 -0.28 -13.14 8.54
N HIS A 91 -0.16 -12.38 7.44
CA HIS A 91 1.05 -12.31 6.62
C HIS A 91 2.27 -11.81 7.42
N ALA A 92 2.09 -10.83 8.30
CA ALA A 92 3.16 -10.33 9.17
C ALA A 92 3.71 -11.40 10.13
N HIS A 93 2.90 -12.42 10.46
CA HIS A 93 3.32 -13.58 11.26
C HIS A 93 3.75 -14.79 10.39
N GLY A 94 3.85 -14.63 9.08
CA GLY A 94 4.26 -15.69 8.16
C GLY A 94 3.13 -16.64 7.72
N HIS A 95 1.86 -16.28 7.94
CA HIS A 95 0.69 -17.07 7.57
C HIS A 95 -0.09 -16.43 6.42
N CYS A 96 -0.84 -17.24 5.68
CA CYS A 96 -1.78 -16.74 4.67
C CYS A 96 -3.05 -17.59 4.71
N THR A 97 -4.11 -17.02 5.28
CA THR A 97 -5.37 -17.76 5.50
C THR A 97 -6.02 -18.15 4.17
N ARG A 98 -5.74 -17.38 3.10
CA ARG A 98 -6.25 -17.66 1.76
C ARG A 98 -5.52 -18.79 1.03
N LYS A 99 -4.23 -19.00 1.29
CA LYS A 99 -3.45 -20.12 0.74
C LYS A 99 -3.69 -21.41 1.52
N GLU A 100 -3.98 -21.29 2.82
CA GLU A 100 -4.29 -22.43 3.70
C GLU A 100 -5.71 -22.98 3.50
N ALA A 101 -6.63 -22.20 2.94
CA ALA A 101 -8.02 -22.61 2.66
C ALA A 101 -8.23 -23.27 1.28
N GLN A 102 -7.16 -23.44 0.48
CA GLN A 102 -7.16 -24.11 -0.83
C GLN A 102 -6.65 -25.54 -0.70
#